data_AF-A0A1F9UPJ5-F1
#
_entry.id   AF-A0A1F9UPJ5-F1
#
_cell.length_a   1.000
_cell.length_b   1.000
_cell.length_c   1.000
_cell.angle_alpha   90.00
_cell.angle_beta   90.00
_cell.angle_gamma   90.00
#
_symmetry.space_group_name_H-M   'P 1'
#
loop_
_entity.id
_entity.type
_entity.pdbx_description
1 polymer ?
#
loop_
_entity_poly.entity_id
_entity_poly.type
_entity_poly.pdbx_seq_one_letter_code
_entity_poly.pdbx_strand_id
1 'polypeptide(L)'
;MSFLLAALLSFCPPASAQTRGRAGPTPNPISPLSGIGAAPPAAAALLPNIAVSAAPIARAAAAGGAVAAAPAAVQPESDRLWTGGVPASAARRQLDRAHWETTKFFFGSRVKLLRSMIELQEAASRPGSRAVEDLEGMWLDWRVKSYSGKVTTAGFQVADRASIRKDALKIFDRRFPKDAASRAAFRRYLDRVDAVVPVERPSNYRKRAYSVFYELPLVAPADLPARIDAMLSPAHVAGFESHRAGRQQAVLASFKTAAVAAIREANLGLPDGKKLVAVILLGSYAIGQSTPDSDIDYQLMTQDGSPDAIAPFKDALDKHWTTDKLEKIEAFQFALPSSREVVVTSFPEGYLVVSPDAEAARALSKTGFAPREADAWSRLRGLAFGSFYRAWCWTYLRWADLRSLRR
;
A
#
# COMPACT_ATOMS: atom_id res chain seq x y z
N MET A 1 27.07 -14.26 -9.81
CA MET A 1 25.72 -14.78 -10.15
C MET A 1 25.50 -16.23 -9.67
N SER A 2 26.23 -16.73 -8.66
CA SER A 2 26.17 -18.15 -8.24
C SER A 2 25.54 -18.41 -6.85
N PHE A 3 24.86 -17.43 -6.26
CA PHE A 3 24.30 -17.54 -4.90
C PHE A 3 22.79 -17.87 -4.84
N LEU A 4 22.09 -17.95 -5.97
CA LEU A 4 20.65 -18.21 -5.97
C LEU A 4 20.26 -19.70 -5.98
N LEU A 5 21.20 -20.63 -6.23
CA LEU A 5 20.90 -22.05 -6.37
C LEU A 5 21.14 -22.89 -5.09
N ALA A 6 21.91 -22.38 -4.12
CA ALA A 6 22.35 -23.17 -2.97
C ALA A 6 21.36 -23.24 -1.80
N ALA A 7 20.24 -22.50 -1.83
CA ALA A 7 19.28 -22.43 -0.71
C ALA A 7 18.04 -23.34 -0.86
N LEU A 8 17.98 -24.18 -1.91
CA LEU A 8 16.81 -25.02 -2.21
C LEU A 8 16.79 -26.39 -1.51
N LEU A 9 17.80 -26.74 -0.70
CA LEU A 9 17.95 -28.09 -0.12
C LEU A 9 17.79 -28.22 1.40
N SER A 10 17.27 -27.20 2.11
CA SER A 10 16.98 -27.32 3.54
C SER A 10 15.53 -26.96 3.87
N PHE A 11 14.59 -27.81 3.45
CA PHE A 11 13.21 -27.81 3.95
C PHE A 11 12.72 -29.23 4.23
N CYS A 12 13.16 -29.79 5.36
CA CYS A 12 12.46 -30.89 6.00
C CYS A 12 12.55 -30.69 7.52
N PRO A 13 11.48 -30.26 8.20
CA PRO A 13 11.46 -30.30 9.66
C PRO A 13 11.18 -31.75 10.11
N PRO A 14 11.82 -32.25 11.19
CA PRO A 14 11.46 -33.53 11.77
C PRO A 14 10.08 -33.44 12.41
N ALA A 15 9.36 -34.56 12.39
CA ALA A 15 8.09 -34.72 13.08
C ALA A 15 8.30 -34.78 14.59
N SER A 16 7.59 -33.95 15.34
CA SER A 16 7.39 -34.14 16.77
C SER A 16 5.98 -33.74 17.16
N ALA A 17 5.37 -34.60 17.99
CA ALA A 17 3.98 -34.60 18.36
C ALA A 17 3.69 -33.68 19.57
N GLN A 18 2.48 -33.10 19.54
CA GLN A 18 1.61 -32.65 20.64
C GLN A 18 2.17 -31.84 21.82
N THR A 19 1.61 -30.64 22.04
CA THR A 19 0.65 -30.40 23.15
C THR A 19 -0.09 -29.06 22.99
N ARG A 20 -1.24 -28.98 23.65
CA ARG A 20 -2.38 -28.07 23.46
C ARG A 20 -2.11 -26.60 23.81
N GLY A 21 -2.88 -25.72 23.16
CA GLY A 21 -3.48 -24.55 23.80
C GLY A 21 -2.77 -23.20 23.61
N ARG A 22 -3.05 -22.52 22.50
CA ARG A 22 -3.17 -21.05 22.47
C ARG A 22 -3.82 -20.59 21.18
N ALA A 23 -4.89 -19.81 21.30
CA ALA A 23 -5.55 -19.13 20.20
C ALA A 23 -4.52 -18.21 19.50
N GLY A 24 -4.21 -18.51 18.24
CA GLY A 24 -3.41 -17.65 17.39
C GLY A 24 -4.26 -16.49 16.86
N PRO A 25 -3.66 -15.34 16.54
CA PRO A 25 -4.38 -14.21 15.95
C PRO A 25 -4.90 -14.60 14.56
N THR A 26 -6.20 -14.43 14.36
CA THR A 26 -6.86 -14.53 13.06
C THR A 26 -6.27 -13.47 12.11
N PRO A 27 -5.92 -13.81 10.86
CA PRO A 27 -5.59 -12.81 9.86
C PRO A 27 -6.86 -11.99 9.56
N ASN A 28 -6.83 -10.69 9.87
CA ASN A 28 -7.89 -9.76 9.52
C ASN A 28 -8.07 -9.74 7.99
N PRO A 29 -9.30 -9.94 7.46
CA PRO A 29 -9.57 -9.75 6.05
C PRO A 29 -9.46 -8.26 5.71
N ILE A 30 -8.75 -7.96 4.63
CA ILE A 30 -8.85 -6.65 3.96
C ILE A 30 -10.32 -6.52 3.53
N SER A 31 -11.07 -5.64 4.20
CA SER A 31 -12.48 -5.40 3.85
C SER A 31 -12.58 -4.95 2.39
N PRO A 32 -13.49 -5.53 1.58
CA PRO A 32 -13.91 -4.92 0.33
C PRO A 32 -14.52 -3.54 0.62
N LEU A 33 -14.43 -2.63 -0.36
CA LEU A 33 -15.25 -1.42 -0.42
C LEU A 33 -16.74 -1.84 -0.50
N SER A 34 -17.32 -2.22 0.64
CA SER A 34 -18.73 -2.59 0.77
C SER A 34 -19.54 -1.33 1.00
N GLY A 35 -20.07 -0.78 -0.08
CA GLY A 35 -20.98 0.36 -0.04
C GLY A 35 -21.87 0.40 -1.27
N ILE A 36 -22.53 -0.72 -1.62
CA ILE A 36 -23.59 -0.72 -2.64
C ILE A 36 -24.82 -1.41 -2.03
N GLY A 37 -25.60 -0.61 -1.32
CA GLY A 37 -26.98 -0.91 -0.95
C GLY A 37 -27.94 -0.36 -2.00
N ALA A 38 -28.88 -1.21 -2.42
CA ALA A 38 -30.12 -1.00 -3.16
C ALA A 38 -30.39 0.37 -3.83
N ALA A 39 -30.65 0.32 -5.14
CA ALA A 39 -31.32 1.40 -5.87
C ALA A 39 -32.77 1.59 -5.36
N PRO A 40 -33.22 2.83 -5.06
CA PRO A 40 -34.64 3.12 -4.94
C PRO A 40 -35.28 3.31 -6.33
N PRO A 41 -36.59 3.08 -6.48
CA PRO A 41 -37.28 3.19 -7.76
C PRO A 41 -37.46 4.65 -8.20
N ALA A 42 -37.71 4.80 -9.49
CA ALA A 42 -37.80 6.05 -10.24
C ALA A 42 -38.77 7.09 -9.64
N ALA A 43 -38.31 8.34 -9.62
CA ALA A 43 -39.18 9.52 -9.73
C ALA A 43 -38.49 10.52 -10.65
N ALA A 44 -39.12 10.74 -11.81
CA ALA A 44 -38.72 11.75 -12.77
C ALA A 44 -38.93 13.16 -12.15
N ALA A 45 -37.89 13.98 -12.19
CA ALA A 45 -38.02 15.42 -12.16
C ALA A 45 -36.95 16.01 -13.07
N LEU A 46 -37.41 16.50 -14.22
CA LEU A 46 -36.72 17.44 -15.09
C LEU A 46 -36.15 18.59 -14.25
N LEU A 47 -34.93 19.06 -14.58
CA LEU A 47 -34.46 20.46 -14.60
C LEU A 47 -32.98 20.51 -15.06
N PRO A 48 -32.45 21.67 -15.52
CA PRO A 48 -31.84 21.80 -16.84
C PRO A 48 -30.31 21.71 -16.88
N ASN A 49 -29.80 21.57 -18.11
CA ASN A 49 -28.41 21.76 -18.53
C ASN A 49 -27.68 22.84 -17.72
N ILE A 50 -26.80 22.42 -16.82
CA ILE A 50 -25.67 23.24 -16.37
C ILE A 50 -24.48 22.80 -17.20
N ALA A 51 -24.10 23.66 -18.14
CA ALA A 51 -22.83 23.56 -18.83
C ALA A 51 -21.71 23.60 -17.78
N VAL A 52 -21.08 22.45 -17.53
CA VAL A 52 -19.84 22.39 -16.76
C VAL A 52 -18.75 23.02 -17.63
N SER A 53 -18.53 24.32 -17.40
CA SER A 53 -17.39 25.04 -17.93
C SER A 53 -16.11 24.31 -17.52
N ALA A 54 -15.36 23.84 -18.51
CA ALA A 54 -14.03 23.29 -18.34
C ALA A 54 -13.04 24.42 -18.00
N ALA A 55 -13.12 24.93 -16.77
CA ALA A 55 -12.07 25.75 -16.21
C ALA A 55 -10.87 24.83 -15.86
N PRO A 56 -9.63 25.20 -16.22
CA PRO A 56 -8.47 24.41 -15.87
C PRO A 56 -8.35 24.41 -14.35
N ILE A 57 -8.53 23.23 -13.74
CA ILE A 57 -8.20 23.02 -12.33
C ILE A 57 -6.69 23.25 -12.23
N ALA A 58 -6.31 24.45 -11.79
CA ALA A 58 -4.99 24.74 -11.26
C ALA A 58 -4.82 23.81 -10.05
N ARG A 59 -4.36 22.58 -10.32
CA ARG A 59 -3.91 21.66 -9.30
C ARG A 59 -2.80 22.37 -8.59
N ALA A 60 -3.07 22.77 -7.35
CA ALA A 60 -2.05 23.03 -6.37
C ALA A 60 -1.12 21.81 -6.37
N ALA A 61 -0.01 21.92 -7.10
CA ALA A 61 1.18 21.15 -6.84
C ALA A 61 1.33 21.15 -5.34
N ALA A 62 1.36 19.95 -4.76
CA ALA A 62 1.43 19.70 -3.33
C ALA A 62 2.18 20.87 -2.68
N ALA A 63 1.45 21.70 -1.95
CA ALA A 63 2.08 22.72 -1.15
C ALA A 63 2.98 21.93 -0.19
N GLY A 64 4.26 21.82 -0.55
CA GLY A 64 5.37 21.88 0.38
C GLY A 64 5.28 23.24 1.04
N GLY A 65 4.21 23.44 1.81
CA GLY A 65 4.12 24.46 2.82
C GLY A 65 5.20 24.07 3.80
N ALA A 66 6.38 24.64 3.60
CA ALA A 66 7.16 25.08 4.72
C ALA A 66 6.18 25.90 5.57
N VAL A 67 5.57 25.27 6.56
CA VAL A 67 5.04 26.01 7.71
C VAL A 67 6.23 26.86 8.12
N ALA A 68 6.09 28.18 8.01
CA ALA A 68 7.10 29.12 8.43
C ALA A 68 7.58 28.63 9.79
N ALA A 69 8.84 28.20 9.85
CA ALA A 69 9.41 27.68 11.07
C ALA A 69 9.28 28.81 12.08
N ALA A 70 8.42 28.62 13.08
CA ALA A 70 8.52 29.40 14.30
C ALA A 70 10.00 29.36 14.71
N PRO A 71 10.59 30.48 15.16
CA PRO A 71 11.98 30.51 15.58
C PRO A 71 12.19 29.31 16.50
N ALA A 72 13.17 28.46 16.13
CA ALA A 72 13.38 27.19 16.79
C ALA A 72 13.55 27.47 18.28
N ALA A 73 12.52 27.17 19.07
CA ALA A 73 12.65 27.13 20.50
C ALA A 73 13.84 26.22 20.78
N VAL A 74 14.81 26.72 21.55
CA VAL A 74 16.01 25.97 21.92
C VAL A 74 15.51 24.65 22.50
N GLN A 75 15.67 23.56 21.75
CA GLN A 75 15.23 22.25 22.21
C GLN A 75 16.10 21.88 23.41
N PRO A 76 15.50 21.41 24.52
CA PRO A 76 16.31 20.88 25.60
C PRO A 76 17.16 19.73 25.06
N GLU A 77 18.43 19.67 25.45
CA GLU A 77 19.40 18.69 24.95
C GLU A 77 18.92 17.23 25.15
N SER A 78 18.07 16.99 26.14
CA SER A 78 17.37 15.73 26.39
C SER A 78 16.43 15.26 25.27
N ASP A 79 15.94 16.18 24.43
CA ASP A 79 15.04 15.90 23.30
C ASP A 79 15.81 15.67 21.99
N ARG A 80 17.14 15.80 22.00
CA ARG A 80 17.98 15.55 20.83
C ARG A 80 18.14 14.04 20.61
N LEU A 81 17.45 13.52 19.60
CA LEU A 81 17.45 12.10 19.25
C LEU A 81 18.31 11.82 18.02
N TRP A 82 18.50 12.85 17.20
CA TRP A 82 19.38 12.85 16.04
C TRP A 82 20.82 13.17 16.45
N THR A 83 21.68 12.16 16.37
CA THR A 83 23.12 12.28 16.65
C THR A 83 23.97 12.33 15.39
N GLY A 84 23.33 12.51 14.23
CA GLY A 84 23.92 12.28 12.91
C GLY A 84 23.41 10.99 12.27
N GLY A 85 23.49 10.91 10.95
CA GLY A 85 23.05 9.72 10.23
C GLY A 85 23.92 8.51 10.53
N VAL A 86 23.31 7.31 10.61
CA VAL A 86 24.06 6.05 10.71
C VAL A 86 25.01 5.90 9.51
N PRO A 87 26.27 5.42 9.69
CA PRO A 87 27.17 5.18 8.56
C PRO A 87 26.48 4.35 7.46
N ALA A 88 26.63 4.78 6.20
CA ALA A 88 25.89 4.23 5.07
C ALA A 88 26.02 2.69 4.97
N SER A 89 27.19 2.12 5.26
CA SER A 89 27.40 0.67 5.26
C SER A 89 26.60 -0.07 6.33
N ALA A 90 26.41 0.51 7.52
CA ALA A 90 25.61 -0.08 8.59
C ALA A 90 24.12 0.05 8.29
N ALA A 91 23.69 1.23 7.83
CA ALA A 91 22.33 1.49 7.35
C ALA A 91 21.95 0.53 6.21
N ARG A 92 22.90 0.24 5.31
CA ARG A 92 22.70 -0.69 4.20
C ARG A 92 22.46 -2.12 4.67
N ARG A 93 23.24 -2.62 5.63
CA ARG A 93 23.04 -3.97 6.20
C ARG A 93 21.67 -4.12 6.85
N GLN A 94 21.23 -3.11 7.61
CA GLN A 94 19.89 -3.08 8.21
C GLN A 94 18.80 -3.03 7.15
N LEU A 95 18.98 -2.22 6.11
CA LEU A 95 18.07 -2.15 4.98
C LEU A 95 17.98 -3.49 4.23
N ASP A 96 19.10 -4.16 3.98
CA ASP A 96 19.11 -5.45 3.31
C ASP A 96 18.44 -6.54 4.16
N ARG A 97 18.59 -6.50 5.50
CA ARG A 97 17.82 -7.35 6.42
C ARG A 97 16.32 -7.06 6.33
N ALA A 98 15.91 -5.80 6.33
CA ALA A 98 14.51 -5.42 6.18
C ALA A 98 13.94 -5.88 4.82
N HIS A 99 14.68 -5.68 3.73
CA HIS A 99 14.33 -6.21 2.40
C HIS A 99 14.18 -7.73 2.40
N TRP A 100 15.01 -8.45 3.15
CA TRP A 100 14.91 -9.91 3.26
C TRP A 100 13.63 -10.34 3.97
N GLU A 101 13.26 -9.69 5.07
CA GLU A 101 11.98 -9.97 5.76
C GLU A 101 10.78 -9.62 4.87
N THR A 102 10.83 -8.49 4.17
CA THR A 102 9.82 -8.15 3.16
C THR A 102 9.74 -9.24 2.07
N THR A 103 10.88 -9.73 1.59
CA THR A 103 10.94 -10.82 0.59
C THR A 103 10.25 -12.08 1.13
N LYS A 104 10.59 -12.52 2.34
CA LYS A 104 9.93 -13.67 2.98
C LYS A 104 8.42 -13.50 3.07
N PHE A 105 7.96 -12.31 3.49
CA PHE A 105 6.54 -12.00 3.58
C PHE A 105 5.83 -12.11 2.22
N PHE A 106 6.45 -11.64 1.14
CA PHE A 106 5.87 -11.69 -0.20
C PHE A 106 5.88 -13.08 -0.85
N PHE A 107 6.92 -13.87 -0.60
CA PHE A 107 7.03 -15.23 -1.14
C PHE A 107 6.32 -16.28 -0.27
N GLY A 108 6.07 -16.00 1.00
CA GLY A 108 5.31 -16.85 1.92
C GLY A 108 3.87 -16.38 2.13
N SER A 109 3.67 -15.45 3.07
CA SER A 109 2.34 -15.02 3.54
C SER A 109 1.43 -14.48 2.45
N ARG A 110 1.99 -13.73 1.49
CA ARG A 110 1.19 -13.16 0.40
C ARG A 110 0.71 -14.17 -0.63
N VAL A 111 1.47 -15.25 -0.87
CA VAL A 111 1.03 -16.33 -1.77
C VAL A 111 -0.03 -17.19 -1.07
N LYS A 112 0.08 -17.39 0.24
CA LYS A 112 -1.00 -17.96 1.07
C LYS A 112 -2.29 -17.15 0.97
N LEU A 113 -2.19 -15.82 1.15
CA LEU A 113 -3.33 -14.92 1.01
C LEU A 113 -3.94 -15.00 -0.39
N LEU A 114 -3.12 -15.04 -1.44
CA LEU A 114 -3.60 -15.22 -2.82
C LEU A 114 -4.46 -16.49 -2.95
N ARG A 115 -3.98 -17.62 -2.41
CA ARG A 115 -4.74 -18.87 -2.40
C ARG A 115 -6.08 -18.71 -1.69
N SER A 116 -6.08 -18.18 -0.47
CA SER A 116 -7.32 -17.99 0.30
C SER A 116 -8.31 -17.06 -0.39
N MET A 117 -7.84 -16.05 -1.13
CA MET A 117 -8.70 -15.17 -1.92
C MET A 117 -9.32 -15.88 -3.11
N ILE A 118 -8.55 -16.73 -3.81
CA ILE A 118 -9.05 -17.57 -4.90
C ILE A 118 -10.11 -18.53 -4.35
N GLU A 119 -9.80 -19.26 -3.28
CA GLU A 119 -10.72 -20.21 -2.63
C GLU A 119 -12.02 -19.53 -2.18
N LEU A 120 -11.93 -18.34 -1.56
CA LEU A 120 -13.10 -17.58 -1.12
C LEU A 120 -13.98 -17.16 -2.31
N GLN A 121 -13.37 -16.69 -3.40
CA GLN A 121 -14.13 -16.27 -4.59
C GLN A 121 -14.71 -17.46 -5.36
N GLU A 122 -13.99 -18.58 -5.42
CA GLU A 122 -14.50 -19.82 -6.00
C GLU A 122 -15.70 -20.34 -5.22
N ALA A 123 -15.60 -20.38 -3.89
CA ALA A 123 -16.69 -20.76 -3.00
C ALA A 123 -17.90 -19.83 -3.09
N ALA A 124 -17.67 -18.52 -3.33
CA ALA A 124 -18.74 -17.55 -3.53
C ALA A 124 -19.34 -17.57 -4.95
N SER A 125 -18.69 -18.24 -5.91
CA SER A 125 -19.11 -18.24 -7.31
C SER A 125 -20.15 -19.32 -7.60
N ARG A 126 -21.22 -18.96 -8.31
CA ARG A 126 -22.12 -19.95 -8.93
C ARG A 126 -21.59 -20.29 -10.34
N PRO A 127 -21.58 -21.56 -10.75
CA PRO A 127 -21.18 -21.94 -12.11
C PRO A 127 -21.99 -21.16 -13.16
N GLY A 128 -21.30 -20.55 -14.14
CA GLY A 128 -21.91 -19.81 -15.25
C GLY A 128 -22.37 -18.37 -14.95
N SER A 129 -22.23 -17.88 -13.72
CA SER A 129 -22.72 -16.54 -13.34
C SER A 129 -21.63 -15.46 -13.21
N ARG A 130 -20.39 -15.76 -13.60
CA ARG A 130 -19.22 -14.92 -13.32
C ARG A 130 -18.57 -14.39 -14.59
N ALA A 131 -18.02 -13.18 -14.50
CA ALA A 131 -17.31 -12.50 -15.58
C ALA A 131 -16.00 -13.16 -15.97
N VAL A 132 -15.32 -13.79 -15.02
CA VAL A 132 -13.99 -14.36 -15.21
C VAL A 132 -14.06 -15.88 -15.09
N GLU A 133 -13.79 -16.59 -16.19
CA GLU A 133 -13.80 -18.05 -16.21
C GLU A 133 -12.61 -18.64 -15.45
N ASP A 134 -11.39 -18.12 -15.65
CA ASP A 134 -10.16 -18.56 -14.98
C ASP A 134 -9.77 -17.58 -13.86
N LEU A 135 -10.37 -17.77 -12.67
CA LEU A 135 -10.10 -16.94 -11.48
C LEU A 135 -8.65 -17.06 -11.02
N GLU A 136 -8.11 -18.28 -10.93
CA GLU A 136 -6.70 -18.51 -10.55
C GLU A 136 -5.76 -17.72 -11.48
N GLY A 137 -5.94 -17.86 -12.80
CA GLY A 137 -5.13 -17.19 -13.79
C GLY A 137 -5.26 -15.67 -13.76
N MET A 138 -6.45 -15.14 -13.50
CA MET A 138 -6.67 -13.71 -13.32
C MET A 138 -5.97 -13.20 -12.05
N TRP A 139 -6.10 -13.91 -10.93
CA TRP A 139 -5.46 -13.55 -9.66
C TRP A 139 -3.93 -13.60 -9.77
N LEU A 140 -3.39 -14.60 -10.48
CA LEU A 140 -1.96 -14.68 -10.79
C LEU A 140 -1.49 -13.52 -11.66
N ASP A 141 -2.21 -13.20 -12.74
CA ASP A 141 -1.89 -12.07 -13.61
C ASP A 141 -1.93 -10.74 -12.82
N TRP A 142 -3.00 -10.51 -12.06
CA TRP A 142 -3.17 -9.35 -11.19
C TRP A 142 -2.03 -9.22 -10.18
N ARG A 143 -1.72 -10.31 -9.48
CA ARG A 143 -0.71 -10.33 -8.42
C ARG A 143 0.68 -10.05 -8.99
N VAL A 144 1.05 -10.71 -10.08
CA VAL A 144 2.37 -10.56 -10.71
C VAL A 144 2.54 -9.16 -11.27
N LYS A 145 1.54 -8.65 -12.01
CA LYS A 145 1.61 -7.33 -12.61
C LYS A 145 1.44 -6.19 -11.60
N SER A 146 0.97 -6.51 -10.39
CA SER A 146 0.93 -5.57 -9.29
C SER A 146 2.31 -5.21 -8.73
N TYR A 147 3.36 -5.92 -9.14
CA TYR A 147 4.70 -5.78 -8.59
C TYR A 147 5.75 -5.71 -9.69
N SER A 148 6.79 -4.90 -9.51
CA SER A 148 7.90 -4.82 -10.47
C SER A 148 9.26 -4.67 -9.82
N GLY A 149 10.29 -5.09 -10.55
CA GLY A 149 11.68 -4.64 -10.46
C GLY A 149 12.48 -5.09 -9.24
N LYS A 150 12.13 -4.58 -8.07
CA LYS A 150 12.95 -4.61 -6.85
C LYS A 150 12.07 -4.66 -5.61
N VAL A 151 12.44 -5.51 -4.66
CA VAL A 151 11.88 -5.49 -3.30
C VAL A 151 12.47 -4.29 -2.55
N THR A 152 11.60 -3.43 -2.04
CA THR A 152 11.92 -2.41 -1.04
C THR A 152 11.19 -2.73 0.26
N THR A 153 11.52 -2.01 1.34
CA THR A 153 10.87 -2.18 2.65
C THR A 153 9.37 -1.89 2.60
N ALA A 154 8.93 -0.97 1.73
CA ALA A 154 7.54 -0.65 1.48
C ALA A 154 6.82 -1.64 0.53
N GLY A 155 7.53 -2.66 0.04
CA GLY A 155 7.05 -3.59 -0.98
C GLY A 155 7.80 -3.46 -2.29
N PHE A 156 7.20 -3.89 -3.39
CA PHE A 156 7.90 -3.81 -4.68
C PHE A 156 7.83 -2.42 -5.27
N GLN A 157 8.87 -2.05 -6.02
CA GLN A 157 8.78 -0.92 -6.92
C GLN A 157 7.59 -1.11 -7.87
N VAL A 158 6.85 -0.05 -8.10
CA VAL A 158 5.71 -0.05 -9.02
C VAL A 158 6.15 0.47 -10.38
N ALA A 159 5.65 -0.14 -11.46
CA ALA A 159 5.92 0.28 -12.82
C ALA A 159 5.39 1.70 -13.09
N ASP A 160 5.86 2.35 -14.15
CA ASP A 160 5.29 3.63 -14.58
C ASP A 160 3.81 3.48 -15.00
N ARG A 161 3.09 4.60 -15.05
CA ARG A 161 1.65 4.64 -15.37
C ARG A 161 1.30 4.03 -16.72
N ALA A 162 2.10 4.31 -17.75
CA ALA A 162 1.82 3.81 -19.09
C ALA A 162 1.94 2.27 -19.12
N SER A 163 2.98 1.74 -18.45
CA SER A 163 3.15 0.30 -18.26
C SER A 163 1.99 -0.32 -17.47
N ILE A 164 1.56 0.31 -16.37
CA ILE A 164 0.40 -0.15 -15.57
C ILE A 164 -0.87 -0.18 -16.42
N ARG A 165 -1.19 0.92 -17.13
CA ARG A 165 -2.40 1.03 -17.96
C ARG A 165 -2.41 -0.05 -19.05
N LYS A 166 -1.27 -0.22 -19.73
CA LYS A 166 -1.08 -1.25 -20.77
C LYS A 166 -1.29 -2.65 -20.21
N ASP A 167 -0.73 -2.95 -19.04
CA ASP A 167 -0.88 -4.27 -18.42
C ASP A 167 -2.30 -4.49 -17.90
N ALA A 168 -2.97 -3.48 -17.33
CA ALA A 168 -4.38 -3.56 -16.95
C ALA A 168 -5.27 -3.95 -18.14
N LEU A 169 -5.12 -3.26 -19.28
CA LEU A 169 -5.85 -3.57 -20.51
C LEU A 169 -5.59 -5.00 -20.98
N LYS A 170 -4.33 -5.46 -20.97
CA LYS A 170 -3.98 -6.84 -21.35
C LYS A 170 -4.60 -7.89 -20.42
N ILE A 171 -4.65 -7.64 -19.12
CA ILE A 171 -5.29 -8.57 -18.17
C ILE A 171 -6.79 -8.62 -18.44
N PHE A 172 -7.43 -7.46 -18.60
CA PHE A 172 -8.85 -7.39 -18.89
C PHE A 172 -9.19 -8.13 -20.18
N ASP A 173 -8.49 -7.82 -21.28
CA ASP A 173 -8.73 -8.47 -22.58
C ASP A 173 -8.48 -9.98 -22.58
N ARG A 174 -7.64 -10.48 -21.68
CA ARG A 174 -7.33 -11.91 -21.53
C ARG A 174 -8.33 -12.64 -20.64
N ARG A 175 -8.86 -11.99 -19.61
CA ARG A 175 -9.57 -12.64 -18.49
C ARG A 175 -11.07 -12.34 -18.41
N PHE A 176 -11.51 -11.22 -18.97
CA PHE A 176 -12.90 -10.79 -18.97
C PHE A 176 -13.57 -11.09 -20.32
N PRO A 177 -14.91 -10.99 -20.42
CA PRO A 177 -15.62 -11.25 -21.67
C PRO A 177 -15.13 -10.33 -22.79
N LYS A 178 -15.09 -10.87 -24.02
CA LYS A 178 -14.55 -10.15 -25.19
C LYS A 178 -15.55 -9.18 -25.83
N ASP A 179 -16.65 -8.87 -25.15
CA ASP A 179 -17.69 -7.99 -25.67
C ASP A 179 -17.21 -6.53 -25.76
N ALA A 180 -17.75 -5.79 -26.72
CA ALA A 180 -17.31 -4.43 -27.00
C ALA A 180 -17.72 -3.43 -25.89
N ALA A 181 -18.85 -3.67 -25.23
CA ALA A 181 -19.40 -2.77 -24.22
C ALA A 181 -18.55 -2.77 -22.94
N SER A 182 -18.19 -3.94 -22.42
CA SER A 182 -17.32 -4.10 -21.24
C SER A 182 -15.93 -3.53 -21.48
N ARG A 183 -15.35 -3.77 -22.66
CA ARG A 183 -14.06 -3.18 -23.05
C ARG A 183 -14.11 -1.66 -23.12
N ALA A 184 -15.17 -1.10 -23.71
CA ALA A 184 -15.35 0.34 -23.80
C ALA A 184 -15.54 0.97 -22.41
N ALA A 185 -16.34 0.35 -21.56
CA ALA A 185 -16.52 0.77 -20.16
C ALA A 185 -15.20 0.74 -19.40
N PHE A 186 -14.38 -0.32 -19.57
CA PHE A 186 -13.09 -0.41 -18.90
C PHE A 186 -12.08 0.64 -19.36
N ARG A 187 -12.06 0.97 -20.66
CA ARG A 187 -11.24 2.08 -21.17
C ARG A 187 -11.65 3.42 -20.56
N ARG A 188 -12.96 3.74 -20.55
CA ARG A 188 -13.49 4.94 -19.88
C ARG A 188 -13.13 4.97 -18.39
N TYR A 189 -13.19 3.81 -17.72
CA TYR A 189 -12.75 3.70 -16.33
C TYR A 189 -11.28 4.07 -16.16
N LEU A 190 -10.38 3.54 -16.98
CA LEU A 190 -8.97 3.92 -16.92
C LEU A 190 -8.75 5.40 -17.24
N ASP A 191 -9.54 5.99 -18.13
CA ASP A 191 -9.50 7.45 -18.40
C ASP A 191 -9.92 8.25 -17.16
N ARG A 192 -10.92 7.79 -16.40
CA ARG A 192 -11.26 8.36 -15.09
C ARG A 192 -10.11 8.20 -14.09
N VAL A 193 -9.42 7.06 -14.08
CA VAL A 193 -8.23 6.85 -13.23
C VAL A 193 -7.12 7.85 -13.59
N ASP A 194 -6.85 8.05 -14.88
CA ASP A 194 -5.87 9.04 -15.36
C ASP A 194 -6.23 10.46 -14.89
N ALA A 195 -7.51 10.80 -14.95
CA ALA A 195 -8.00 12.11 -14.53
C ALA A 195 -7.86 12.34 -13.02
N VAL A 196 -8.10 11.34 -12.16
CA VAL A 196 -8.17 11.56 -10.70
C VAL A 196 -6.84 11.36 -9.97
N VAL A 197 -5.94 10.50 -10.48
CA VAL A 197 -4.70 10.18 -9.77
C VAL A 197 -3.57 11.13 -10.24
N PRO A 198 -2.75 11.72 -9.34
CA PRO A 198 -1.57 12.53 -9.71
C PRO A 198 -0.42 11.73 -10.36
N VAL A 199 0.21 12.28 -11.39
CA VAL A 199 1.23 11.62 -12.25
C VAL A 199 2.37 11.01 -11.44
N GLU A 200 2.76 11.69 -10.37
CA GLU A 200 3.89 11.37 -9.49
C GLU A 200 3.62 10.16 -8.57
N ARG A 201 2.42 9.57 -8.62
CA ARG A 201 1.97 8.49 -7.71
C ARG A 201 1.61 7.20 -8.46
N PRO A 202 2.60 6.48 -9.02
CA PRO A 202 2.35 5.24 -9.75
C PRO A 202 1.73 4.13 -8.89
N SER A 203 2.03 4.03 -7.58
CA SER A 203 1.38 3.06 -6.69
C SER A 203 -0.13 3.28 -6.55
N ASN A 204 -0.56 4.55 -6.42
CA ASN A 204 -1.98 4.89 -6.33
C ASN A 204 -2.67 4.65 -7.68
N TYR A 205 -1.99 4.97 -8.79
CA TYR A 205 -2.49 4.67 -10.12
C TYR A 205 -2.72 3.17 -10.31
N ARG A 206 -1.73 2.34 -9.93
CA ARG A 206 -1.85 0.88 -9.91
C ARG A 206 -3.00 0.39 -9.05
N LYS A 207 -3.11 0.88 -7.81
CA LYS A 207 -4.18 0.49 -6.88
C LYS A 207 -5.56 0.71 -7.50
N ARG A 208 -5.77 1.86 -8.16
CA ARG A 208 -7.01 2.19 -8.86
C ARG A 208 -7.18 1.37 -10.13
N ALA A 209 -6.24 1.44 -11.07
CA ALA A 209 -6.32 0.72 -12.34
C ALA A 209 -6.60 -0.79 -12.19
N TYR A 210 -6.14 -1.40 -11.09
CA TYR A 210 -6.30 -2.82 -10.83
C TYR A 210 -7.44 -3.17 -9.84
N SER A 211 -8.20 -2.19 -9.33
CA SER A 211 -9.29 -2.47 -8.38
C SER A 211 -10.42 -3.27 -9.02
N VAL A 212 -10.63 -3.08 -10.33
CA VAL A 212 -11.60 -3.85 -11.13
C VAL A 212 -11.41 -5.37 -11.03
N PHE A 213 -10.16 -5.82 -10.91
CA PHE A 213 -9.82 -7.25 -10.85
C PHE A 213 -10.12 -7.87 -9.49
N TYR A 214 -10.35 -7.03 -8.48
CA TYR A 214 -10.82 -7.48 -7.17
C TYR A 214 -12.35 -7.51 -7.14
N GLU A 215 -13.01 -6.47 -7.66
CA GLU A 215 -14.45 -6.23 -7.48
C GLU A 215 -15.34 -6.95 -8.50
N LEU A 216 -14.87 -7.09 -9.74
CA LEU A 216 -15.69 -7.54 -10.86
C LEU A 216 -15.65 -9.04 -11.21
N PRO A 217 -14.70 -9.89 -10.75
CA PRO A 217 -14.61 -11.26 -11.26
C PRO A 217 -15.89 -12.09 -11.11
N LEU A 218 -16.67 -11.82 -10.05
CA LEU A 218 -17.90 -12.54 -9.71
C LEU A 218 -19.18 -11.87 -10.21
N VAL A 219 -19.08 -10.71 -10.87
CA VAL A 219 -20.23 -10.01 -11.44
C VAL A 219 -20.71 -10.77 -12.68
N ALA A 220 -22.03 -10.80 -12.92
CA ALA A 220 -22.56 -11.41 -14.12
C ALA A 220 -22.07 -10.67 -15.38
N PRO A 221 -21.73 -11.36 -16.48
CA PRO A 221 -21.22 -10.71 -17.69
C PRO A 221 -22.08 -9.55 -18.21
N ALA A 222 -23.41 -9.69 -18.13
CA ALA A 222 -24.36 -8.67 -18.59
C ALA A 222 -24.31 -7.37 -17.77
N ASP A 223 -23.95 -7.44 -16.48
CA ASP A 223 -23.93 -6.29 -15.57
C ASP A 223 -22.56 -5.58 -15.54
N LEU A 224 -21.53 -6.18 -16.15
CA LEU A 224 -20.17 -5.67 -16.13
C LEU A 224 -20.06 -4.22 -16.63
N PRO A 225 -20.62 -3.83 -17.80
CA PRO A 225 -20.44 -2.46 -18.30
C PRO A 225 -20.99 -1.42 -17.32
N ALA A 226 -22.20 -1.63 -16.82
CA ALA A 226 -22.85 -0.74 -15.85
C ALA A 226 -22.06 -0.67 -14.54
N ARG A 227 -21.56 -1.81 -14.06
CA ARG A 227 -20.74 -1.85 -12.84
C ARG A 227 -19.42 -1.11 -13.00
N ILE A 228 -18.73 -1.27 -14.12
CA ILE A 228 -17.48 -0.56 -14.44
C ILE A 228 -17.73 0.95 -14.54
N ASP A 229 -18.83 1.37 -15.15
CA ASP A 229 -19.17 2.80 -15.27
C ASP A 229 -19.52 3.46 -13.93
N ALA A 230 -20.08 2.70 -12.98
CA ALA A 230 -20.31 3.18 -11.62
C ALA A 230 -19.00 3.35 -10.81
N MET A 231 -17.94 2.61 -11.15
CA MET A 231 -16.64 2.74 -10.48
C MET A 231 -15.98 4.09 -10.82
N LEU A 232 -15.55 4.81 -9.78
CA LEU A 232 -15.02 6.17 -9.88
C LEU A 232 -15.97 7.16 -10.60
N SER A 233 -17.27 7.02 -10.39
CA SER A 233 -18.27 8.00 -10.84
C SER A 233 -17.97 9.43 -10.31
N PRO A 234 -18.50 10.48 -10.95
CA PRO A 234 -18.34 11.86 -10.48
C PRO A 234 -18.72 12.05 -9.00
N ALA A 235 -19.79 11.38 -8.55
CA ALA A 235 -20.20 11.41 -7.16
C ALA A 235 -19.15 10.79 -6.21
N HIS A 236 -18.52 9.67 -6.60
CA HIS A 236 -17.42 9.09 -5.83
C HIS A 236 -16.22 10.04 -5.74
N VAL A 237 -15.87 10.71 -6.84
CA VAL A 237 -14.75 11.66 -6.87
C VAL A 237 -15.04 12.87 -5.97
N ALA A 238 -16.24 13.45 -6.06
CA ALA A 238 -16.68 14.54 -5.20
C ALA A 238 -16.65 14.14 -3.71
N GLY A 239 -17.05 12.89 -3.39
CA GLY A 239 -16.94 12.35 -2.03
C GLY A 239 -15.49 12.29 -1.51
N PHE A 240 -14.52 11.93 -2.37
CA PHE A 240 -13.11 11.96 -2.00
C PHE A 240 -12.61 13.39 -1.75
N GLU A 241 -13.01 14.34 -2.58
CA GLU A 241 -12.63 15.75 -2.43
C GLU A 241 -13.20 16.36 -1.15
N SER A 242 -14.49 16.11 -0.87
CA SER A 242 -15.14 16.54 0.37
C SER A 242 -14.46 15.96 1.61
N HIS A 243 -14.14 14.65 1.60
CA HIS A 243 -13.39 14.02 2.69
C HIS A 243 -12.02 14.68 2.91
N ARG A 244 -11.29 14.97 1.83
CA ARG A 244 -9.97 15.60 1.93
C ARG A 244 -10.04 17.02 2.49
N ALA A 245 -11.04 17.79 2.05
CA ALA A 245 -11.25 19.16 2.52
C ALA A 245 -11.69 19.19 3.99
N GLY A 246 -12.61 18.30 4.39
CA GLY A 246 -13.22 18.34 5.72
C GLY A 246 -12.46 17.57 6.81
N ARG A 247 -11.73 16.50 6.48
CA ARG A 247 -11.23 15.55 7.50
C ARG A 247 -9.73 15.28 7.46
N GLN A 248 -9.10 15.30 6.27
CA GLN A 248 -7.72 14.86 6.13
C GLN A 248 -6.74 15.64 7.02
N GLN A 249 -6.87 16.97 7.09
CA GLN A 249 -5.98 17.80 7.89
C GLN A 249 -6.17 17.61 9.39
N ALA A 250 -7.43 17.45 9.86
CA ALA A 250 -7.74 17.21 11.26
C ALA A 250 -7.14 15.89 11.76
N VAL A 251 -7.36 14.79 11.00
CA VAL A 251 -6.77 13.48 11.29
C VAL A 251 -5.24 13.56 11.30
N LEU A 252 -4.65 14.21 10.29
CA LEU A 252 -3.19 14.33 10.19
C LEU A 252 -2.59 15.15 11.34
N ALA A 253 -3.24 16.25 11.74
CA ALA A 253 -2.80 17.08 12.87
C ALA A 253 -2.91 16.31 14.19
N SER A 254 -4.04 15.64 14.42
CA SER A 254 -4.25 14.81 15.61
C SER A 254 -3.21 13.69 15.70
N PHE A 255 -2.99 12.95 14.61
CA PHE A 255 -1.98 11.90 14.54
C PHE A 255 -0.57 12.44 14.84
N LYS A 256 -0.19 13.58 14.26
CA LYS A 256 1.14 14.18 14.49
C LYS A 256 1.36 14.50 15.97
N THR A 257 0.37 15.12 16.61
CA THR A 257 0.43 15.45 18.04
C THR A 257 0.57 14.19 18.88
N ALA A 258 -0.27 13.18 18.63
CA ALA A 258 -0.24 11.93 19.37
C ALA A 258 1.06 11.14 19.14
N ALA A 259 1.58 11.10 17.91
CA ALA A 259 2.82 10.43 17.58
C ALA A 259 4.04 11.09 18.27
N VAL A 260 4.08 12.42 18.35
CA VAL A 260 5.14 13.13 19.09
C VAL A 260 5.10 12.79 20.59
N ALA A 261 3.91 12.76 21.20
CA ALA A 261 3.74 12.36 22.59
C ALA A 261 4.13 10.89 22.80
N ALA A 262 3.73 10.00 21.90
CA ALA A 262 4.04 8.58 21.94
C ALA A 262 5.54 8.29 21.79
N ILE A 263 6.26 9.02 20.92
CA ILE A 263 7.72 8.91 20.81
C ILE A 263 8.38 9.26 22.14
N ARG A 264 7.98 10.38 22.77
CA ARG A 264 8.52 10.81 24.06
C ARG A 264 8.29 9.78 25.15
N GLU A 265 7.06 9.27 25.28
CA GLU A 265 6.71 8.26 26.29
C GLU A 265 7.48 6.95 26.07
N ALA A 266 7.48 6.41 24.84
CA ALA A 266 8.18 5.17 24.53
C ALA A 266 9.69 5.29 24.78
N ASN A 267 10.29 6.46 24.51
CA ASN A 267 11.73 6.68 24.70
C ASN A 267 12.17 6.74 26.18
N LEU A 268 11.25 6.91 27.14
CA LEU A 268 11.59 6.85 28.56
C LEU A 268 12.07 5.46 28.99
N GLY A 269 11.56 4.40 28.33
CA GLY A 269 11.91 3.01 28.62
C GLY A 269 12.95 2.39 27.69
N LEU A 270 13.41 3.13 26.67
CA LEU A 270 14.36 2.61 25.68
C LEU A 270 15.79 3.06 25.99
N PRO A 271 16.79 2.15 25.88
CA PRO A 271 18.17 2.52 26.08
C PRO A 271 18.68 3.45 24.97
N ASP A 272 19.71 4.22 25.28
CA ASP A 272 20.42 5.01 24.28
C ASP A 272 20.94 4.12 23.14
N GLY A 273 20.87 4.62 21.91
CA GLY A 273 21.16 3.85 20.71
C GLY A 273 19.98 3.05 20.15
N LYS A 274 18.87 2.92 20.90
CA LYS A 274 17.62 2.25 20.45
C LYS A 274 16.39 3.16 20.40
N LYS A 275 16.55 4.44 20.76
CA LYS A 275 15.43 5.37 20.86
C LYS A 275 14.75 5.57 19.49
N LEU A 276 13.44 5.81 19.53
CA LEU A 276 12.65 6.25 18.39
C LEU A 276 13.05 7.67 18.04
N VAL A 277 13.47 7.85 16.79
CA VAL A 277 13.87 9.13 16.24
C VAL A 277 12.70 9.81 15.56
N ALA A 278 11.91 9.04 14.78
CA ALA A 278 10.81 9.58 14.00
C ALA A 278 9.79 8.50 13.64
N VAL A 279 8.60 8.97 13.28
CA VAL A 279 7.57 8.23 12.55
C VAL A 279 7.55 8.75 11.12
N ILE A 280 7.71 7.85 10.16
CA ILE A 280 7.59 8.14 8.74
C ILE A 280 6.16 7.77 8.32
N LEU A 281 5.32 8.78 8.11
CA LEU A 281 3.97 8.60 7.62
C LEU A 281 3.99 8.32 6.11
N LEU A 282 3.22 7.33 5.69
CA LEU A 282 3.13 6.81 4.33
C LEU A 282 1.69 6.87 3.83
N GLY A 283 1.44 6.27 2.67
CA GLY A 283 0.09 6.06 2.16
C GLY A 283 -0.65 7.34 1.78
N SER A 284 -1.97 7.25 1.78
CA SER A 284 -2.84 8.29 1.22
C SER A 284 -2.82 9.59 2.03
N TYR A 285 -2.69 9.53 3.35
CA TYR A 285 -2.58 10.72 4.20
C TYR A 285 -1.26 11.46 4.01
N ALA A 286 -0.13 10.76 3.86
CA ALA A 286 1.16 11.40 3.63
C ALA A 286 1.20 12.21 2.33
N ILE A 287 0.46 11.77 1.31
CA ILE A 287 0.48 12.37 -0.04
C ILE A 287 -0.75 13.24 -0.33
N GLY A 288 -1.63 13.43 0.66
CA GLY A 288 -2.84 14.25 0.53
C GLY A 288 -3.89 13.69 -0.42
N GLN A 289 -4.03 12.36 -0.48
CA GLN A 289 -4.96 11.65 -1.35
C GLN A 289 -5.88 10.70 -0.55
N SER A 290 -6.13 10.98 0.74
CA SER A 290 -7.00 10.13 1.56
C SER A 290 -8.41 10.03 0.98
N THR A 291 -9.07 8.93 1.32
CA THR A 291 -10.47 8.62 1.04
C THR A 291 -11.13 8.19 2.33
N PRO A 292 -12.48 8.14 2.41
CA PRO A 292 -13.18 7.70 3.62
C PRO A 292 -12.67 6.37 4.20
N ASP A 293 -12.31 5.42 3.36
CA ASP A 293 -11.77 4.10 3.78
C ASP A 293 -10.24 4.06 3.94
N SER A 294 -9.56 5.21 3.92
CA SER A 294 -8.11 5.26 4.11
C SER A 294 -7.74 5.04 5.57
N ASP A 295 -6.70 4.24 5.77
CA ASP A 295 -5.97 4.02 7.01
C ASP A 295 -4.77 4.96 7.14
N ILE A 296 -4.14 4.95 8.32
CA ILE A 296 -2.84 5.57 8.56
C ILE A 296 -1.76 4.50 8.50
N ASP A 297 -0.97 4.56 7.44
CA ASP A 297 0.24 3.75 7.24
C ASP A 297 1.45 4.48 7.81
N TYR A 298 2.22 3.84 8.68
CA TYR A 298 3.48 4.42 9.15
C TYR A 298 4.60 3.42 9.37
N GLN A 299 5.82 3.93 9.20
CA GLN A 299 7.06 3.23 9.45
C GLN A 299 7.80 3.90 10.61
N LEU A 300 8.15 3.14 11.64
CA LEU A 300 8.98 3.65 12.73
C LEU A 300 10.44 3.75 12.32
N MET A 301 11.11 4.76 12.85
CA MET A 301 12.54 4.95 12.71
C MET A 301 13.21 5.01 14.07
N THR A 302 14.17 4.13 14.30
CA THR A 302 14.96 4.06 15.54
C THR A 302 16.43 4.32 15.23
N GLN A 303 17.20 4.63 16.27
CA GLN A 303 18.65 4.87 16.14
C GLN A 303 19.40 3.65 15.56
N ASP A 304 18.96 2.42 15.84
CA ASP A 304 19.59 1.17 15.40
C ASP A 304 18.74 0.35 14.40
N GLY A 305 17.56 0.82 14.01
CA GLY A 305 16.62 0.05 13.19
C GLY A 305 16.01 -1.19 13.87
N SER A 306 16.12 -1.33 15.19
CA SER A 306 15.54 -2.45 15.94
C SER A 306 14.01 -2.35 16.04
N PRO A 307 13.28 -3.49 15.96
CA PRO A 307 11.84 -3.54 16.18
C PRO A 307 11.42 -3.37 17.66
N ASP A 308 12.36 -3.31 18.60
CA ASP A 308 12.08 -3.28 20.04
C ASP A 308 11.14 -2.14 20.45
N ALA A 309 11.19 -1.03 19.72
CA ALA A 309 10.36 0.14 19.98
C ALA A 309 8.93 0.07 19.41
N ILE A 310 8.59 -0.95 18.60
CA ILE A 310 7.29 -1.04 17.91
C ILE A 310 6.14 -1.21 18.90
N ALA A 311 6.22 -2.20 19.80
CA ALA A 311 5.14 -2.45 20.76
C ALA A 311 4.97 -1.28 21.75
N PRO A 312 6.05 -0.76 22.40
CA PRO A 312 5.94 0.40 23.28
C PRO A 312 5.35 1.64 22.58
N PHE A 313 5.73 1.89 21.33
CA PHE A 313 5.17 3.00 20.56
C PHE A 313 3.68 2.82 20.29
N LYS A 314 3.24 1.61 19.90
CA LYS A 314 1.82 1.35 19.62
C LYS A 314 0.96 1.58 20.85
N ASP A 315 1.39 1.05 21.99
CA ASP A 315 0.67 1.22 23.26
C ASP A 315 0.57 2.71 23.63
N ALA A 316 1.67 3.45 23.49
CA ALA A 316 1.68 4.89 23.73
C ALA A 316 0.83 5.68 22.71
N LEU A 317 0.88 5.31 21.42
CA LEU A 317 0.07 5.96 20.38
C LEU A 317 -1.42 5.75 20.63
N ASP A 318 -1.83 4.54 21.01
CA ASP A 318 -3.23 4.24 21.30
C ASP A 318 -3.77 5.02 22.50
N LYS A 319 -2.91 5.27 23.50
CA LYS A 319 -3.21 6.10 24.66
C LYS A 319 -3.33 7.59 24.29
N HIS A 320 -2.43 8.11 23.44
CA HIS A 320 -2.38 9.55 23.12
C HIS A 320 -3.30 9.97 21.98
N TRP A 321 -3.66 9.07 21.08
CA TRP A 321 -4.47 9.39 19.91
C TRP A 321 -5.95 9.13 20.17
N THR A 322 -6.63 10.07 20.81
CA THR A 322 -8.04 9.94 21.21
C THR A 322 -8.99 10.74 20.33
N THR A 323 -8.52 11.82 19.71
CA THR A 323 -9.31 12.70 18.84
C THR A 323 -9.10 12.34 17.36
N ASP A 324 -10.17 12.31 16.56
CA ASP A 324 -10.12 11.98 15.13
C ASP A 324 -9.36 10.67 14.81
N LYS A 325 -9.33 9.74 15.78
CA LYS A 325 -8.67 8.45 15.67
C LYS A 325 -9.34 7.63 14.58
N LEU A 326 -8.53 6.98 13.73
CA LEU A 326 -9.03 6.00 12.78
C LEU A 326 -9.10 4.62 13.43
N GLU A 327 -10.08 3.82 13.01
CA GLU A 327 -10.21 2.43 13.47
C GLU A 327 -9.05 1.55 12.98
N LYS A 328 -8.50 1.86 11.80
CA LYS A 328 -7.43 1.09 11.15
C LYS A 328 -6.11 1.85 11.23
N ILE A 329 -5.18 1.26 11.97
CA ILE A 329 -3.82 1.76 12.18
C ILE A 329 -2.86 0.62 11.84
N GLU A 330 -2.08 0.78 10.76
CA GLU A 330 -1.13 -0.25 10.34
C GLU A 330 0.31 0.27 10.45
N ALA A 331 1.05 -0.29 11.40
CA ALA A 331 2.50 -0.15 11.46
C ALA A 331 3.16 -1.24 10.61
N PHE A 332 4.18 -0.86 9.85
CA PHE A 332 5.07 -1.85 9.24
C PHE A 332 5.79 -2.67 10.34
N GLN A 333 6.03 -3.96 10.07
CA GLN A 333 6.45 -4.96 11.07
C GLN A 333 7.91 -4.85 11.54
N PHE A 334 8.67 -3.85 11.07
CA PHE A 334 10.06 -3.61 11.44
C PHE A 334 10.28 -2.10 11.58
N ALA A 335 11.43 -1.67 12.13
CA ALA A 335 11.85 -0.26 12.16
C ALA A 335 12.94 0.00 11.13
N LEU A 336 13.08 1.25 10.67
CA LEU A 336 14.19 1.69 9.84
C LEU A 336 15.27 2.35 10.69
N PRO A 337 16.55 2.25 10.30
CA PRO A 337 17.60 3.04 10.93
C PRO A 337 17.49 4.52 10.55
N SER A 338 18.08 5.39 11.39
CA SER A 338 18.17 6.83 11.17
C SER A 338 19.10 7.22 10.02
N SER A 339 18.66 6.95 8.79
CA SER A 339 19.40 7.27 7.56
C SER A 339 18.48 7.86 6.48
N ARG A 340 18.82 9.08 6.04
CA ARG A 340 18.12 9.76 4.95
C ARG A 340 18.14 8.94 3.65
N GLU A 341 19.28 8.34 3.31
CA GLU A 341 19.42 7.52 2.10
C GLU A 341 18.47 6.33 2.12
N VAL A 342 18.37 5.65 3.27
CA VAL A 342 17.44 4.53 3.47
C VAL A 342 16.00 4.99 3.26
N VAL A 343 15.56 6.04 3.96
CA VAL A 343 14.18 6.54 3.87
C VAL A 343 13.83 6.96 2.44
N VAL A 344 14.69 7.73 1.76
CA VAL A 344 14.44 8.19 0.39
C VAL A 344 14.40 7.03 -0.61
N THR A 345 15.23 6.01 -0.42
CA THR A 345 15.26 4.82 -1.28
C THR A 345 14.04 3.92 -1.05
N SER A 346 13.60 3.80 0.20
CA SER A 346 12.47 2.97 0.61
C SER A 346 11.13 3.56 0.19
N PHE A 347 11.00 4.90 0.19
CA PHE A 347 9.74 5.61 -0.03
C PHE A 347 9.85 6.63 -1.19
N PRO A 348 10.04 6.16 -2.43
CA PRO A 348 10.26 7.04 -3.58
C PRO A 348 9.03 7.90 -3.92
N GLU A 349 7.84 7.37 -3.63
CA GLU A 349 6.54 8.02 -3.84
C GLU A 349 6.11 8.87 -2.64
N GLY A 350 7.03 9.26 -1.78
CA GLY A 350 6.82 10.27 -0.75
C GLY A 350 6.19 9.86 0.56
N TYR A 351 6.46 10.71 1.53
CA TYR A 351 6.26 10.47 2.94
C TYR A 351 6.27 11.80 3.71
N LEU A 352 5.74 11.79 4.92
CA LEU A 352 5.89 12.88 5.90
C LEU A 352 6.69 12.37 7.10
N VAL A 353 7.54 13.23 7.65
CA VAL A 353 8.31 12.91 8.86
C VAL A 353 7.63 13.56 10.06
N VAL A 354 7.41 12.78 11.11
CA VAL A 354 6.91 13.25 12.40
C VAL A 354 7.95 12.91 13.45
N SER A 355 8.49 13.91 14.12
CA SER A 355 9.50 13.74 15.17
C SER A 355 9.39 14.87 16.19
N PRO A 356 9.63 14.60 17.49
CA PRO A 356 9.87 15.66 18.47
C PRO A 356 11.18 16.42 18.21
N ASP A 357 12.13 15.83 17.47
CA ASP A 357 13.42 16.43 17.11
C ASP A 357 13.31 17.17 15.77
N ALA A 358 13.48 18.50 15.80
CA ALA A 358 13.35 19.34 14.61
C ALA A 358 14.51 19.16 13.62
N GLU A 359 15.69 18.76 14.09
CA GLU A 359 16.84 18.41 13.26
C GLU A 359 16.56 17.10 12.51
N ALA A 360 16.05 16.08 13.22
CA ALA A 360 15.63 14.81 12.61
C ALA A 360 14.56 15.02 11.52
N ALA A 361 13.51 15.77 11.85
CA ALA A 361 12.43 16.07 10.91
C ALA A 361 12.96 16.71 9.62
N ARG A 362 13.86 17.68 9.74
CA ARG A 362 14.48 18.37 8.60
C ARG A 362 15.43 17.45 7.81
N ALA A 363 16.31 16.72 8.50
CA ALA A 363 17.32 15.86 7.90
C ALA A 363 16.70 14.69 7.13
N LEU A 364 15.56 14.18 7.58
CA LEU A 364 14.88 13.04 6.96
C LEU A 364 13.85 13.47 5.92
N SER A 365 13.34 14.69 5.98
CA SER A 365 12.37 15.20 5.02
C SER A 365 12.97 15.34 3.62
N LYS A 366 12.18 14.98 2.61
CA LYS A 366 12.54 15.14 1.20
C LYS A 366 11.73 16.28 0.58
N THR A 367 12.41 17.16 -0.16
CA THR A 367 11.77 18.12 -1.07
C THR A 367 11.78 17.56 -2.48
N GLY A 368 10.68 17.75 -3.23
CA GLY A 368 10.56 17.33 -4.62
C GLY A 368 10.36 15.81 -4.81
N PHE A 369 9.14 15.42 -5.17
CA PHE A 369 8.85 14.07 -5.67
C PHE A 369 8.88 14.10 -7.19
N ALA A 370 10.04 13.78 -7.77
CA ALA A 370 10.10 13.49 -9.19
C ALA A 370 9.95 11.97 -9.37
N PRO A 371 8.89 11.46 -10.01
CA PRO A 371 8.85 10.07 -10.43
C PRO A 371 10.04 9.84 -11.37
N ARG A 372 10.95 8.95 -10.97
CA ARG A 372 12.05 8.55 -11.85
C ARG A 372 11.50 7.55 -12.85
N GLU A 373 11.62 7.84 -14.14
CA GLU A 373 11.31 6.84 -15.16
C GLU A 373 12.19 5.60 -14.95
N ALA A 374 11.58 4.42 -15.08
CA ALA A 374 12.33 3.18 -15.03
C ALA A 374 13.24 3.11 -16.26
N ASP A 375 14.55 3.01 -16.04
CA ASP A 375 15.52 2.74 -17.09
C ASP A 375 15.33 1.33 -17.70
N ALA A 376 15.96 1.08 -18.85
CA ALA A 376 15.83 -0.19 -19.57
C ALA A 376 16.21 -1.40 -18.71
N TRP A 377 17.22 -1.26 -17.84
CA TRP A 377 17.67 -2.32 -16.95
C TRP A 377 16.63 -2.63 -15.87
N SER A 378 16.04 -1.61 -15.26
CA SER A 378 14.96 -1.72 -14.29
C SER A 378 13.72 -2.38 -14.89
N ARG A 379 13.39 -2.06 -16.15
CA ARG A 379 12.32 -2.71 -16.89
C ARG A 379 12.61 -4.20 -17.13
N LEU A 380 13.82 -4.54 -17.58
CA LEU A 380 14.23 -5.92 -17.79
C LEU A 380 14.19 -6.74 -16.50
N ARG A 381 14.73 -6.20 -15.40
CA ARG A 381 14.64 -6.83 -14.07
C ARG A 381 13.20 -7.01 -13.63
N GLY A 382 12.33 -6.05 -13.90
CA GLY A 382 10.91 -6.16 -13.60
C GLY A 382 10.20 -7.25 -14.37
N LEU A 383 10.54 -7.44 -15.65
CA LEU A 383 10.02 -8.55 -16.45
C LEU A 383 10.53 -9.90 -15.93
N ALA A 384 11.84 -10.03 -15.69
CA ALA A 384 12.43 -11.25 -15.15
C ALA A 384 11.84 -11.62 -13.77
N PHE A 385 11.69 -10.63 -12.88
CA PHE A 385 11.05 -10.80 -11.60
C PHE A 385 9.59 -11.24 -11.76
N GLY A 386 8.82 -10.59 -12.64
CA GLY A 386 7.43 -10.94 -12.88
C GLY A 386 7.26 -12.39 -13.35
N SER A 387 8.10 -12.83 -14.28
CA SER A 387 8.11 -14.22 -14.76
C SER A 387 8.47 -15.21 -13.65
N PHE A 388 9.51 -14.93 -12.87
CA PHE A 388 9.90 -15.76 -11.74
C PHE A 388 8.81 -15.83 -10.66
N TYR A 389 8.26 -14.68 -10.26
CA TYR A 389 7.23 -14.62 -9.22
C TYR A 389 5.95 -15.31 -9.66
N ARG A 390 5.60 -15.23 -10.96
CA ARG A 390 4.50 -16.01 -11.53
C ARG A 390 4.74 -17.51 -11.36
N ALA A 391 5.92 -17.99 -11.77
CA ALA A 391 6.28 -19.39 -11.66
C ALA A 391 6.21 -19.85 -10.20
N TRP A 392 6.76 -19.06 -9.27
CA TRP A 392 6.69 -19.33 -7.84
C TRP A 392 5.25 -19.46 -7.32
N CYS A 393 4.39 -18.47 -7.59
CA CYS A 393 3.00 -18.49 -7.14
C CYS A 393 2.26 -19.72 -7.70
N TRP A 394 2.44 -20.01 -8.99
CA TRP A 394 1.82 -21.18 -9.62
C TRP A 394 2.31 -22.48 -8.98
N THR A 395 3.62 -22.66 -8.83
CA THR A 395 4.21 -23.85 -8.18
C THR A 395 3.69 -24.01 -6.75
N TYR A 396 3.61 -22.91 -5.99
CA TYR A 396 3.09 -22.92 -4.63
C TYR A 396 1.63 -23.38 -4.58
N LEU A 397 0.76 -22.86 -5.45
CA LEU A 397 -0.65 -23.24 -5.49
C LEU A 397 -0.80 -24.74 -5.79
N ARG A 398 -0.10 -25.25 -6.82
CA ARG A 398 -0.12 -26.68 -7.17
C ARG A 398 0.40 -27.57 -6.04
N TRP A 399 1.49 -27.17 -5.39
CA TRP A 399 2.03 -27.90 -4.24
C TRP A 399 1.03 -27.93 -3.07
N ALA A 400 0.35 -26.81 -2.81
CA ALA A 400 -0.62 -26.70 -1.74
C ALA A 400 -1.86 -27.57 -2.00
N ASP A 401 -2.32 -27.66 -3.25
CA ASP A 401 -3.43 -28.52 -3.67
C ASP A 401 -3.10 -30.01 -3.50
N LEU A 402 -1.89 -30.41 -3.91
CA LEU A 402 -1.40 -31.78 -3.70
C LEU A 402 -1.32 -32.14 -2.22
N ARG A 403 -1.02 -31.19 -1.34
CA ARG A 403 -1.00 -31.41 0.11
C ARG A 403 -2.40 -31.52 0.72
N SER A 404 -3.38 -30.76 0.22
CA SER A 404 -4.76 -30.90 0.70
C SER A 404 -5.38 -32.24 0.33
N LEU A 405 -5.01 -32.83 -0.82
CA LEU A 405 -5.52 -34.15 -1.24
C LEU A 405 -4.98 -35.32 -0.39
N ARG A 406 -3.90 -35.11 0.37
CA ARG A 406 -3.30 -36.14 1.25
C ARG A 406 -3.85 -36.12 2.68
N ARG A 407 -4.75 -35.18 2.99
CA ARG A 407 -5.46 -35.06 4.26
C ARG A 407 -6.91 -35.47 4.04
#